data_AF-A0A1S2IKW9-F1
#
_entry.id   AF-A0A1S2IKW9-F1
#
_cell.length_a   1.000
_cell.length_b   1.000
_cell.length_c   1.000
_cell.angle_alpha   90.00
_cell.angle_beta   90.00
_cell.angle_gamma   90.00
#
_symmetry.space_group_name_H-M   'P 1'
#
loop_
_entity.id
_entity.type
_entity.pdbx_description
1 polymer ?
#
loop_
_entity_poly.entity_id
_entity_poly.type
_entity_poly.pdbx_seq_one_letter_code
_entity_poly.pdbx_strand_id
1 'polypeptide(L)'
;MSVDARHPSCFEVEARLYVVPSWSGHGVAETRRSFGAEIQETSRGGAGPGRWAALGALVGGSFLGGVAATVWRVDGIWALALVFVLGAVVGAVLAIGTRTIFHDGAGDQPAAVAAPNPSDRRLPAVEVPWDVARAAPEDSTGDELVLWSTLTSRYRDAREALVAGGGDDDRFTDPREAGARIAEWESAYRTASRDYEPVARLLGFPLP
;
A
#
# COMPACT_ATOMS: atom_id res chain seq x y z
N MET A 1 23.36 24.47 -2.98
CA MET A 1 22.47 23.67 -3.85
C MET A 1 21.86 22.58 -3.00
N SER A 2 20.65 22.14 -3.33
CA SER A 2 19.92 21.10 -2.61
C SER A 2 20.30 19.71 -3.09
N VAL A 3 20.13 18.69 -2.25
CA VAL A 3 20.23 17.28 -2.67
C VAL A 3 19.07 16.95 -3.61
N ASP A 4 19.39 16.32 -4.74
CA ASP A 4 18.42 15.86 -5.74
C ASP A 4 18.76 14.44 -6.24
N ALA A 5 18.07 13.96 -7.27
CA ALA A 5 18.28 12.63 -7.85
C ALA A 5 19.67 12.42 -8.49
N ARG A 6 20.51 13.46 -8.61
CA ARG A 6 21.88 13.35 -9.10
C ARG A 6 22.86 12.93 -8.01
N HIS A 7 22.43 12.96 -6.75
CA HIS A 7 23.22 12.48 -5.62
C HIS A 7 23.54 10.98 -5.80
N PRO A 8 24.79 10.52 -5.58
CA PRO A 8 25.24 9.17 -5.91
C PRO A 8 24.49 8.05 -5.19
N SER A 9 23.84 8.35 -4.06
CA SER A 9 23.04 7.40 -3.27
C SER A 9 21.54 7.51 -3.53
N CYS A 10 21.09 8.43 -4.40
CA CYS A 10 19.68 8.77 -4.55
C CYS A 10 19.12 8.41 -5.93
N PHE A 11 17.82 8.22 -5.99
CA PHE A 11 17.07 8.07 -7.23
C PHE A 11 15.64 8.61 -7.07
N GLU A 12 15.00 8.95 -8.18
CA GLU A 12 13.62 9.43 -8.19
C GLU A 12 12.69 8.39 -8.85
N VAL A 13 11.53 8.18 -8.21
CA VAL A 13 10.41 7.37 -8.72
C VAL A 13 9.11 8.11 -8.36
N GLU A 14 8.22 8.30 -9.33
CA GLU A 14 6.90 8.94 -9.12
C GLU A 14 6.95 10.31 -8.41
N ALA A 15 7.90 11.17 -8.79
CA ALA A 15 8.13 12.47 -8.16
C ALA A 15 8.52 12.43 -6.67
N ARG A 16 8.95 11.26 -6.17
CA ARG A 16 9.49 11.06 -4.83
C ARG A 16 10.97 10.73 -4.91
N LEU A 17 11.75 11.33 -4.01
CA LEU A 17 13.17 11.07 -3.87
C LEU A 17 13.38 9.90 -2.91
N TYR A 18 14.21 8.95 -3.32
CA TYR A 18 14.60 7.81 -2.51
C TYR A 18 16.13 7.80 -2.34
N VAL A 19 16.59 7.36 -1.18
CA VAL A 19 17.99 7.10 -0.90
C VAL A 19 18.20 5.62 -0.61
N VAL A 20 19.27 5.05 -1.18
CA VAL A 20 19.69 3.67 -0.91
C VAL A 20 20.65 3.68 0.28
N PRO A 21 20.32 3.01 1.39
CA PRO A 21 21.19 2.97 2.56
C PRO A 21 22.49 2.22 2.24
N SER A 22 23.62 2.69 2.75
CA SER A 22 24.93 2.07 2.45
C SER A 22 25.03 0.63 2.96
N TRP A 23 24.37 0.34 4.08
CA TRP A 23 24.31 -0.98 4.71
C TRP A 23 23.47 -2.00 3.92
N SER A 24 22.71 -1.56 2.92
CA SER A 24 21.85 -2.45 2.14
C SER A 24 22.63 -3.37 1.19
N GLY A 25 23.87 -3.01 0.83
CA GLY A 25 24.67 -3.76 -0.14
C GLY A 25 24.16 -3.69 -1.58
N HIS A 26 23.11 -2.90 -1.86
CA HIS A 26 22.51 -2.75 -3.19
C HIS A 26 22.93 -1.43 -3.85
N GLY A 27 23.05 -1.45 -5.18
CA GLY A 27 23.33 -0.24 -5.96
C GLY A 27 22.07 0.54 -6.31
N VAL A 28 22.19 1.87 -6.49
CA VAL A 28 21.06 2.75 -6.86
C VAL A 28 20.30 2.28 -8.11
N ALA A 29 21.02 1.86 -9.16
CA ALA A 29 20.40 1.37 -10.39
C ALA A 29 19.67 0.01 -10.21
N GLU A 30 20.16 -0.83 -9.30
CA GLU A 30 19.51 -2.09 -8.95
C GLU A 30 18.24 -1.83 -8.14
N THR A 31 18.34 -1.01 -7.09
CA THR A 31 17.21 -0.62 -6.25
C THR A 31 16.12 0.09 -7.05
N ARG A 32 16.48 1.05 -7.91
CA ARG A 32 15.52 1.74 -8.79
C ARG A 32 14.74 0.77 -9.69
N ARG A 33 15.39 -0.27 -10.22
CA ARG A 33 14.71 -1.27 -11.06
C ARG A 33 13.69 -2.08 -10.26
N SER A 34 13.95 -2.36 -8.98
CA SER A 34 12.99 -3.06 -8.11
C SER A 34 11.71 -2.24 -7.84
N PHE A 35 11.79 -0.91 -7.89
CA PHE A 35 10.61 -0.04 -7.79
C PHE A 35 9.81 0.06 -9.11
N GLY A 36 10.46 -0.22 -10.25
CA GLY A 36 9.83 -0.19 -11.57
C GLY A 36 9.05 -1.45 -11.96
N ALA A 37 9.30 -2.59 -11.30
CA ALA A 37 8.61 -3.85 -11.59
C ALA A 37 7.10 -3.77 -11.27
N GLU A 38 6.73 -3.01 -10.24
CA GLU A 38 5.33 -2.80 -9.84
C GLU A 38 4.56 -1.85 -10.80
N ILE A 39 5.27 -1.00 -11.53
CA ILE A 39 4.69 -0.10 -12.55
C ILE A 39 4.26 -0.89 -13.80
N GLN A 40 4.93 -2.01 -14.11
CA GLN A 40 4.51 -2.89 -15.20
C GLN A 40 3.23 -3.68 -14.86
N GLU A 41 2.93 -3.92 -13.59
CA GLU A 41 1.67 -4.54 -13.16
C GLU A 41 0.53 -3.54 -12.98
N THR A 42 0.81 -2.26 -12.69
CA THR A 42 -0.24 -1.24 -12.50
C THR A 42 -0.67 -0.51 -13.77
N SER A 43 0.10 -0.55 -14.86
CA SER A 43 -0.27 0.06 -16.15
C SER A 43 -0.74 -0.91 -17.25
N ARG A 44 -1.02 -2.18 -16.92
CA ARG A 44 -1.64 -3.13 -17.86
C ARG A 44 -2.82 -3.88 -17.22
N GLY A 45 -3.95 -3.18 -17.18
CA GLY A 45 -5.27 -3.78 -17.01
C GLY A 45 -5.48 -4.39 -15.63
N GLY A 46 -6.00 -3.59 -14.70
CA GLY A 46 -6.50 -4.10 -13.43
C GLY A 46 -7.29 -5.38 -13.64
N ALA A 47 -6.77 -6.49 -13.11
CA ALA A 47 -7.52 -7.73 -12.94
C ALA A 47 -8.52 -7.52 -11.80
N GLY A 48 -9.44 -6.58 -12.03
CA GLY A 48 -10.54 -6.30 -11.13
C GLY A 48 -11.53 -7.47 -11.10
N PRO A 49 -12.60 -7.33 -10.31
CA PRO A 49 -13.72 -8.28 -10.20
C PRO A 49 -14.27 -8.81 -11.56
N GLY A 50 -13.96 -8.14 -12.67
CA GLY A 50 -14.30 -8.55 -14.03
C GLY A 50 -13.75 -9.92 -14.48
N ARG A 51 -12.58 -10.39 -14.05
CA ARG A 51 -12.05 -11.70 -14.52
C ARG A 51 -12.83 -12.89 -13.94
N TRP A 52 -13.19 -12.81 -12.66
CA TRP A 52 -13.99 -13.85 -11.99
C TRP A 52 -15.46 -13.79 -12.39
N ALA A 53 -16.00 -12.58 -12.53
CA ALA A 53 -17.35 -12.38 -13.08
C ALA A 53 -17.46 -12.90 -14.52
N ALA A 54 -16.44 -12.68 -15.36
CA ALA A 54 -16.40 -13.21 -16.72
C ALA A 54 -16.34 -14.74 -16.76
N LEU A 55 -15.58 -15.36 -15.84
CA LEU A 55 -15.48 -16.82 -15.75
C LEU A 55 -16.80 -17.44 -15.25
N GLY A 56 -17.42 -16.83 -14.23
CA GLY A 56 -18.76 -17.20 -13.75
C GLY A 56 -19.82 -17.03 -14.83
N ALA A 57 -19.77 -15.93 -15.59
CA ALA A 57 -20.67 -15.68 -16.71
C ALA A 57 -20.55 -16.72 -17.82
N LEU A 58 -19.32 -17.06 -18.19
CA LEU A 58 -19.07 -18.03 -19.24
C LEU A 58 -19.56 -19.43 -18.84
N VAL A 59 -19.30 -19.84 -17.60
CA VAL A 59 -19.75 -21.13 -17.08
C VAL A 59 -21.28 -21.18 -16.95
N GLY A 60 -21.90 -20.18 -16.31
CA GLY A 60 -23.35 -20.14 -16.08
C GLY A 60 -24.15 -20.03 -17.39
N GLY A 61 -23.69 -19.19 -18.33
CA GLY A 61 -24.31 -19.05 -19.64
C GLY A 61 -24.20 -20.33 -20.47
N SER A 62 -23.02 -20.94 -20.52
CA SER A 62 -22.81 -22.18 -21.27
C SER A 62 -23.63 -23.34 -20.71
N PHE A 63 -23.76 -23.42 -19.38
CA PHE A 63 -24.58 -24.42 -18.72
C PHE A 63 -26.07 -24.29 -19.08
N LEU A 64 -26.66 -23.11 -18.88
CA LEU A 64 -28.08 -22.91 -19.19
C LEU A 64 -28.37 -22.96 -20.69
N GLY A 65 -27.48 -22.42 -21.53
CA GLY A 65 -27.59 -22.52 -22.98
C GLY A 65 -27.54 -23.97 -23.46
N GLY A 66 -26.64 -24.79 -22.89
CA GLY A 66 -26.53 -26.21 -23.18
C GLY A 66 -27.78 -27.00 -22.78
N VAL A 67 -28.31 -26.77 -21.57
CA VAL A 67 -29.55 -27.41 -21.09
C VAL A 67 -30.76 -27.02 -21.96
N ALA A 68 -30.88 -25.74 -22.31
CA ALA A 68 -31.98 -25.26 -23.15
C ALA A 68 -31.95 -25.86 -24.57
N ALA A 69 -30.76 -26.00 -25.16
CA ALA A 69 -30.59 -26.60 -26.48
C ALA A 69 -30.82 -28.13 -26.47
N THR A 70 -30.26 -28.83 -25.48
CA THR A 70 -30.21 -30.31 -25.49
C THR A 70 -31.41 -30.96 -24.81
N VAL A 71 -31.89 -30.38 -23.71
CA VAL A 71 -32.97 -30.97 -22.89
C VAL A 71 -34.31 -30.35 -23.21
N TRP A 72 -34.37 -29.02 -23.33
CA TRP A 72 -35.62 -28.31 -23.60
C TRP A 72 -35.92 -28.10 -25.08
N ARG A 73 -34.98 -28.47 -25.98
CA ARG A 73 -35.11 -28.36 -27.44
C ARG A 73 -35.63 -26.99 -27.88
N VAL A 74 -35.04 -25.93 -27.31
CA VAL A 74 -35.38 -24.56 -27.72
C VAL A 74 -34.69 -24.28 -29.05
N ASP A 75 -35.45 -24.29 -30.15
CA ASP A 75 -34.91 -24.11 -31.52
C ASP A 75 -34.77 -22.63 -31.93
N GLY A 76 -35.31 -21.71 -31.12
CA GLY A 76 -35.26 -20.28 -31.38
C GLY A 76 -33.92 -19.67 -30.97
N ILE A 77 -33.14 -19.16 -31.93
CA ILE A 77 -31.84 -18.50 -31.70
C ILE A 77 -31.95 -17.37 -30.66
N TRP A 78 -33.03 -16.58 -30.71
CA TRP A 78 -33.27 -15.50 -29.75
C TRP A 78 -33.59 -15.99 -28.34
N ALA A 79 -34.32 -17.11 -28.22
CA ALA A 79 -34.64 -17.72 -26.94
C ALA A 79 -33.39 -18.35 -26.32
N LEU A 80 -32.54 -19.00 -27.11
CA LEU A 80 -31.24 -19.53 -26.67
C LEU A 80 -30.31 -18.41 -26.20
N ALA A 81 -30.24 -17.30 -26.94
CA ALA A 81 -29.44 -16.14 -26.56
C ALA A 81 -29.90 -15.55 -25.22
N LEU A 82 -31.22 -15.40 -25.01
CA LEU A 82 -31.77 -14.90 -23.75
C LEU A 82 -31.46 -15.83 -22.57
N VAL A 83 -31.61 -17.15 -22.75
CA VAL A 83 -31.30 -18.13 -21.70
C VAL A 83 -29.81 -18.14 -21.36
N PHE A 84 -28.95 -18.03 -22.36
CA PHE A 84 -27.51 -17.89 -22.16
C PHE A 84 -27.16 -16.64 -21.36
N VAL A 85 -27.73 -15.48 -21.74
CA VAL A 85 -27.50 -14.20 -21.03
C VAL A 85 -27.98 -14.29 -19.59
N LEU A 86 -29.15 -14.90 -19.34
CA LEU A 86 -29.66 -15.09 -17.98
C LEU A 86 -28.72 -15.96 -17.14
N GLY A 87 -28.22 -17.06 -17.71
CA GLY A 87 -27.24 -17.93 -17.05
C GLY A 87 -25.92 -17.24 -16.79
N ALA A 88 -25.48 -16.39 -17.71
CA ALA A 88 -24.26 -15.62 -17.57
C ALA A 88 -24.36 -14.61 -16.43
N VAL A 89 -25.50 -13.91 -16.31
CA VAL A 89 -25.73 -12.98 -15.19
C VAL A 89 -25.75 -13.72 -13.86
N VAL A 90 -26.47 -14.83 -13.75
CA VAL A 90 -26.53 -15.63 -12.52
C VAL A 90 -25.16 -16.17 -12.14
N GLY A 91 -24.41 -16.73 -13.10
CA GLY A 91 -23.08 -17.26 -12.87
C GLY A 91 -22.06 -16.20 -12.44
N ALA A 92 -22.15 -14.98 -13.00
CA ALA A 92 -21.32 -13.86 -12.58
C ALA A 92 -21.61 -13.44 -11.13
N VAL A 93 -22.90 -13.30 -10.76
CA VAL A 93 -23.31 -12.92 -9.40
C VAL A 93 -22.85 -13.98 -8.38
N LEU A 94 -22.98 -15.26 -8.71
CA LEU A 94 -22.56 -16.35 -7.83
C LEU A 94 -21.05 -16.35 -7.61
N ALA A 95 -20.26 -16.13 -8.66
CA ALA A 95 -18.80 -16.07 -8.57
C ALA A 95 -18.30 -14.87 -7.75
N ILE A 96 -19.03 -13.74 -7.79
CA ILE A 96 -18.76 -12.59 -6.93
C ILE A 96 -19.13 -12.92 -5.47
N GLY A 97 -20.32 -13.50 -5.24
CA GLY A 97 -20.83 -13.80 -3.90
C GLY A 97 -20.04 -14.89 -3.16
N THR A 98 -19.50 -15.90 -3.86
CA THR A 98 -18.61 -16.89 -3.21
C THR A 98 -17.29 -16.25 -2.80
N ARG A 99 -16.72 -15.36 -3.62
CA ARG A 99 -15.49 -14.65 -3.27
C ARG A 99 -15.65 -13.82 -2.01
N THR A 100 -16.76 -13.08 -1.85
CA THR A 100 -16.98 -12.26 -0.65
C THR A 100 -17.06 -13.11 0.61
N ILE A 101 -17.74 -14.26 0.57
CA ILE A 101 -17.87 -15.14 1.75
C ILE A 101 -16.52 -15.74 2.18
N PHE A 102 -15.66 -16.12 1.22
CA PHE A 102 -14.35 -16.71 1.55
C PHE A 102 -13.25 -15.68 1.82
N HIS A 103 -13.39 -14.42 1.38
CA HIS A 103 -12.46 -13.35 1.73
C HIS A 103 -12.82 -12.65 3.05
N ASP A 104 -14.11 -12.46 3.35
CA ASP A 104 -14.56 -11.80 4.58
C ASP A 104 -14.54 -12.75 5.80
N GLY A 105 -14.49 -14.07 5.57
CA GLY A 105 -14.30 -15.10 6.61
C GLY A 105 -12.87 -15.20 7.19
N ALA A 106 -11.92 -14.40 6.69
CA ALA A 106 -10.57 -14.28 7.23
C ALA A 106 -10.40 -13.03 8.13
N GLY A 107 -11.50 -12.51 8.66
CA GLY A 107 -11.57 -11.28 9.45
C GLY A 107 -11.41 -11.43 10.96
N ASP A 108 -10.98 -12.58 11.48
CA ASP A 108 -10.70 -12.76 12.91
C ASP A 108 -9.53 -13.75 13.10
N GLN A 109 -8.30 -13.24 12.98
CA GLN A 109 -7.11 -13.82 13.63
C GLN A 109 -6.00 -12.76 13.74
N PRO A 110 -5.31 -12.66 14.90
CA PRO A 110 -4.38 -11.59 15.20
C PRO A 110 -3.07 -11.77 14.41
N ALA A 111 -2.62 -10.68 13.78
CA ALA A 111 -1.26 -10.39 13.33
C ALA A 111 -0.30 -11.60 13.22
N ALA A 112 -0.49 -12.43 12.20
CA ALA A 112 0.57 -13.32 11.71
C ALA A 112 1.30 -12.60 10.58
N VAL A 113 2.57 -12.26 10.83
CA VAL A 113 3.52 -11.73 9.86
C VAL A 113 3.48 -12.56 8.58
N ALA A 114 2.82 -12.04 7.55
CA ALA A 114 2.84 -12.64 6.22
C ALA A 114 4.27 -12.54 5.69
N ALA A 115 4.96 -13.68 5.61
CA ALA A 115 6.23 -13.79 4.92
C ALA A 115 6.04 -13.35 3.45
N PRO A 116 6.85 -12.41 2.92
CA PRO A 116 6.63 -11.91 1.56
C PRO A 116 6.98 -12.95 0.51
N ASN A 117 6.16 -13.00 -0.55
CA ASN A 117 6.46 -13.70 -1.79
C ASN A 117 7.87 -13.33 -2.31
N PRO A 118 8.71 -14.31 -2.69
CA PRO A 118 10.15 -14.07 -2.95
C PRO A 118 10.48 -13.43 -4.32
N SER A 119 9.50 -13.08 -5.18
CA SER A 119 9.76 -12.61 -6.54
C SER A 119 9.60 -11.10 -6.79
N ASP A 120 9.02 -10.31 -5.88
CA ASP A 120 8.76 -8.86 -6.07
C ASP A 120 9.13 -8.01 -4.85
N ARG A 121 10.17 -8.41 -4.11
CA ARG A 121 10.56 -7.66 -2.91
C ARG A 121 11.32 -6.40 -3.34
N ARG A 122 10.66 -5.24 -3.27
CA ARG A 122 11.31 -3.92 -3.38
C ARG A 122 12.58 -3.93 -2.54
N LEU A 123 13.71 -3.58 -3.16
CA LEU A 123 14.99 -3.50 -2.47
C LEU A 123 14.97 -2.34 -1.45
N PRO A 124 15.74 -2.41 -0.36
CA PRO A 124 15.72 -1.40 0.68
C PRO A 124 16.03 0.01 0.14
N ALA A 125 15.08 0.93 0.32
CA ALA A 125 15.25 2.36 0.07
C ALA A 125 14.42 3.15 1.08
N VAL A 126 14.88 4.35 1.42
CA VAL A 126 14.19 5.28 2.32
C VAL A 126 13.73 6.47 1.50
N GLU A 127 12.45 6.84 1.63
CA GLU A 127 11.93 8.06 1.03
C GLU A 127 12.55 9.28 1.74
N VAL A 128 13.11 10.20 0.96
CA VAL A 128 13.67 11.46 1.45
C VAL A 128 12.64 12.55 1.20
N PRO A 129 12.01 13.11 2.26
CA PRO A 129 11.10 14.23 2.11
C PRO A 129 11.78 15.39 1.37
N TRP A 130 11.09 16.01 0.42
CA TRP A 130 11.68 17.07 -0.43
C TRP A 130 12.15 18.30 0.36
N ASP A 131 11.61 18.56 1.54
CA ASP A 131 12.12 19.59 2.44
C ASP A 131 13.43 19.18 3.12
N VAL A 132 13.58 17.91 3.53
CA VAL A 132 14.87 17.34 3.99
C VAL A 132 15.92 17.42 2.89
N ALA A 133 15.58 17.00 1.67
CA ALA A 133 16.48 17.06 0.52
C ALA A 133 16.93 18.50 0.19
N ARG A 134 16.01 19.48 0.34
CA ARG A 134 16.30 20.90 0.11
C ARG A 134 17.17 21.54 1.17
N ALA A 135 17.03 21.11 2.43
CA ALA A 135 17.78 21.63 3.56
C ALA A 135 19.14 20.94 3.76
N ALA A 136 19.30 19.72 3.24
CA ALA A 136 20.52 18.95 3.36
C ALA A 136 21.72 19.65 2.69
N PRO A 137 22.90 19.66 3.34
CA PRO A 137 24.17 20.04 2.70
C PRO A 137 24.47 19.23 1.44
N GLU A 138 25.22 19.79 0.50
CA GLU A 138 25.56 19.11 -0.77
C GLU A 138 26.47 17.90 -0.59
N ASP A 139 27.29 17.91 0.45
CA ASP A 139 28.24 16.85 0.82
C ASP A 139 27.62 15.79 1.74
N SER A 140 26.31 15.88 2.01
CA SER A 140 25.59 14.89 2.82
C SER A 140 25.74 13.50 2.21
N THR A 141 26.10 12.53 3.03
CA THR A 141 26.14 11.13 2.65
C THR A 141 24.74 10.53 2.54
N GLY A 142 24.62 9.39 1.84
CA GLY A 142 23.35 8.66 1.78
C GLY A 142 22.82 8.25 3.15
N ASP A 143 23.70 7.91 4.10
CA ASP A 143 23.28 7.49 5.44
C ASP A 143 22.82 8.66 6.32
N GLU A 144 23.41 9.83 6.14
CA GLU A 144 22.92 11.06 6.77
C GLU A 144 21.53 11.40 6.27
N LEU A 145 21.28 11.30 4.96
CA LEU A 145 19.95 11.48 4.38
C LEU A 145 18.95 10.45 4.92
N VAL A 146 19.35 9.18 5.04
CA VAL A 146 18.53 8.13 5.67
C VAL A 146 18.18 8.50 7.11
N LEU A 147 19.18 8.90 7.91
CA LEU A 147 19.01 9.25 9.31
C LEU A 147 18.05 10.43 9.47
N TRP A 148 18.31 11.55 8.78
CA TRP A 148 17.51 12.75 8.91
C TRP A 148 16.08 12.55 8.42
N SER A 149 15.90 11.82 7.32
CA SER A 149 14.56 11.48 6.80
C SER A 149 13.79 10.62 7.79
N THR A 150 14.43 9.59 8.35
CA THR A 150 13.80 8.69 9.33
C THR A 150 13.38 9.43 10.59
N LEU A 151 14.26 10.27 11.16
CA LEU A 151 13.96 11.03 12.37
C LEU A 151 12.89 12.10 12.14
N THR A 152 12.91 12.75 10.97
CA THR A 152 11.91 13.74 10.59
C THR A 152 10.53 13.11 10.40
N SER A 153 10.43 11.99 9.67
CA SER A 153 9.17 11.28 9.48
C SER A 153 8.63 10.74 10.81
N ARG A 154 9.48 10.11 11.63
CA ARG A 154 9.07 9.61 12.96
C ARG A 154 8.53 10.71 13.86
N TYR A 155 9.11 11.92 13.84
CA TYR A 155 8.56 13.06 14.57
C TYR A 155 7.20 13.51 14.04
N ARG A 156 7.04 13.59 12.71
CA ARG A 156 5.77 13.95 12.07
C ARG A 156 4.67 12.96 12.41
N ASP A 157 4.95 11.67 12.28
CA ASP A 157 4.00 10.59 12.58
C ASP A 157 3.60 10.61 14.07
N ALA A 158 4.57 10.79 14.97
CA ALA A 158 4.29 10.86 16.41
C ALA A 158 3.48 12.11 16.78
N ARG A 159 3.74 13.25 16.12
CA ARG A 159 2.97 14.49 16.31
C ARG A 159 1.55 14.33 15.78
N GLU A 160 1.38 13.75 14.60
CA GLU A 160 0.07 13.49 14.01
C GLU A 160 -0.74 12.53 14.87
N ALA A 161 -0.13 11.44 15.35
CA ALA A 161 -0.78 10.49 16.27
C ALA A 161 -1.23 11.15 17.57
N LEU A 162 -0.40 12.04 18.15
CA LEU A 162 -0.75 12.79 19.35
C LEU A 162 -1.92 13.77 19.11
N VAL A 163 -1.93 14.46 17.96
CA VAL A 163 -3.00 15.41 17.60
C VAL A 163 -4.30 14.68 17.26
N ALA A 164 -4.23 13.63 16.45
CA ALA A 164 -5.39 12.84 16.04
C ALA A 164 -5.98 12.05 17.22
N GLY A 165 -5.12 11.53 18.09
CA GLY A 165 -5.49 10.81 19.30
C GLY A 165 -6.02 11.68 20.43
N GLY A 166 -5.83 12.99 20.36
CA GLY A 166 -6.38 13.98 21.31
C GLY A 166 -7.74 14.55 20.91
N GLY A 167 -8.28 14.18 19.74
CA GLY A 167 -9.68 14.44 19.40
C GLY A 167 -10.59 13.40 20.03
N ASP A 168 -11.86 13.74 20.28
CA ASP A 168 -12.93 12.81 20.71
C ASP A 168 -13.04 11.64 19.73
N ASP A 169 -12.20 10.63 19.93
CA ASP A 169 -12.16 9.44 19.11
C ASP A 169 -13.12 8.44 19.75
N ASP A 170 -14.36 8.40 19.25
CA ASP A 170 -15.44 7.48 19.62
C ASP A 170 -15.05 5.97 19.48
N ARG A 171 -13.81 5.68 19.07
CA ARG A 171 -13.22 4.34 18.99
C ARG A 171 -12.85 3.74 20.34
N PHE A 172 -12.73 4.55 21.40
CA PHE A 172 -12.38 4.06 22.74
C PHE A 172 -13.62 4.00 23.65
N THR A 173 -14.23 2.81 23.74
CA THR A 173 -15.38 2.58 24.63
C THR A 173 -14.99 2.47 26.11
N ASP A 174 -13.72 2.19 26.42
CA ASP A 174 -13.16 2.14 27.78
C ASP A 174 -12.22 3.34 28.07
N PRO A 175 -12.55 4.20 29.05
CA PRO A 175 -11.69 5.31 29.48
C PRO A 175 -10.28 4.91 29.93
N ARG A 176 -10.08 3.68 30.45
CA ARG A 176 -8.75 3.20 30.89
C ARG A 176 -7.85 2.87 29.71
N GLU A 177 -8.40 2.28 28.66
CA GLU A 177 -7.66 1.97 27.43
C GLU A 177 -7.29 3.26 26.68
N ALA A 178 -8.21 4.23 26.66
CA ALA A 178 -7.93 5.58 26.14
C ALA A 178 -6.74 6.22 26.89
N GLY A 179 -6.76 6.20 28.23
CA GLY A 179 -5.69 6.76 29.05
C GLY A 179 -4.33 6.10 28.82
N ALA A 180 -4.28 4.76 28.69
CA ALA A 180 -3.04 4.04 28.40
C ALA A 180 -2.49 4.38 27.00
N ARG A 181 -3.38 4.53 26.00
CA ARG A 181 -2.99 4.86 24.64
C ARG A 181 -2.48 6.29 24.50
N ILE A 182 -3.12 7.25 25.18
CA ILE A 182 -2.66 8.63 25.25
C ILE A 182 -1.25 8.69 25.86
N ALA A 183 -1.02 7.98 26.97
CA ALA A 183 0.30 7.91 27.59
C ALA A 183 1.38 7.30 26.65
N GLU A 184 1.00 6.30 25.85
CA GLU A 184 1.87 5.72 24.82
C GLU A 184 2.25 6.76 23.76
N TRP A 185 1.26 7.46 23.18
CA TRP A 185 1.50 8.51 22.17
C TRP A 185 2.33 9.66 22.72
N GLU A 186 2.06 10.14 23.93
CA GLU A 186 2.87 11.16 24.58
C GLU A 186 4.32 10.73 24.78
N SER A 187 4.53 9.46 25.15
CA SER A 187 5.88 8.90 25.33
C SER A 187 6.63 8.78 23.99
N ALA A 188 5.92 8.36 22.93
CA ALA A 188 6.44 8.27 21.58
C ALA A 188 6.80 9.66 21.03
N TYR A 189 5.91 10.65 21.21
CA TYR A 189 6.14 12.04 20.83
C TYR A 189 7.34 12.64 21.56
N ARG A 190 7.44 12.47 22.88
CA ARG A 190 8.59 12.97 23.65
C ARG A 190 9.91 12.37 23.19
N THR A 191 9.92 11.07 22.88
CA THR A 191 11.12 10.39 22.38
C THR A 191 11.48 10.90 20.98
N ALA A 192 10.51 10.92 20.06
CA ALA A 192 10.73 11.39 18.70
C ALA A 192 11.16 12.87 18.65
N SER A 193 10.62 13.71 19.53
CA SER A 193 10.99 15.12 19.64
C SER A 193 12.46 15.31 20.03
N ARG A 194 12.95 14.53 21.02
CA ARG A 194 14.36 14.57 21.43
C ARG A 194 15.30 14.09 20.33
N ASP A 195 14.90 13.06 19.60
CA ASP A 195 15.71 12.52 18.50
C ASP A 195 15.70 13.46 17.28
N TYR A 196 14.59 14.16 17.03
CA TYR A 196 14.44 15.10 15.92
C TYR A 196 15.12 16.45 16.15
N GLU A 197 15.18 16.94 17.40
CA GLU A 197 15.71 18.27 17.72
C GLU A 197 17.11 18.56 17.12
N PRO A 198 18.11 17.66 17.18
CA PRO A 198 19.40 17.89 16.54
C PRO A 198 19.30 18.03 15.01
N VAL A 199 18.45 17.22 14.37
CA VAL A 199 18.18 17.28 12.92
C VAL A 199 17.51 18.59 12.55
N ALA A 200 16.53 19.01 13.35
CA ALA A 200 15.82 20.26 13.14
C ALA A 200 16.75 21.48 13.21
N ARG A 201 17.65 21.51 14.20
CA ARG A 201 18.67 22.56 14.31
C ARG A 201 19.63 22.56 13.12
N LEU A 202 20.10 21.39 12.71
CA LEU A 202 21.04 21.24 11.61
C LEU A 202 20.45 21.68 10.27
N LEU A 203 19.21 21.26 9.99
CA LEU A 203 18.51 21.49 8.72
C LEU A 203 17.69 22.80 8.72
N GLY A 204 17.66 23.53 9.83
CA GLY A 204 16.91 24.78 9.96
C GLY A 204 15.38 24.60 9.97
N PHE A 205 14.89 23.46 10.44
CA PHE A 205 13.46 23.21 10.61
C PHE A 205 12.92 23.76 11.94
N PRO A 206 11.59 23.90 12.08
CA PRO A 206 10.97 24.25 13.35
C PRO A 206 11.33 23.25 14.44
N LEU A 207 11.70 23.78 15.61
CA LEU A 207 11.95 23.00 16.82
C LEU A 207 10.63 22.46 17.39
N PRO A 208 10.66 21.28 18.04
CA PRO A 208 9.47 20.62 18.60
C PRO A 208 8.87 21.32 19.82
#